data_AF-A0A6G9NDN6-F1
#
_entry.id   AF-A0A6G9NDN6-F1
#
_cell.length_a   1.000
_cell.length_b   1.000
_cell.length_c   1.000
_cell.angle_alpha   90.00
_cell.angle_beta   90.00
_cell.angle_gamma   90.00
#
_symmetry.space_group_name_H-M   'P 1'
#
loop_
_entity.id
_entity.type
_entity.pdbx_description
1 polymer ?
#
loop_
_entity_poly.entity_id
_entity_poly.type
_entity_poly.pdbx_seq_one_letter_code
_entity_poly.pdbx_strand_id
1 'polypeptide(L)'
;MWSLGETASCESGPAWVFFADGYYAEVQLPDGAPAALRIWRDEGDAIAYTHAHMPFAGHERPMRVRHLTIEERSSERLVTRNYRGVARIFHRCPATSLKAPKGQSGH
;
A
#
# COMPACT_ATOMS: atom_id res chain seq x y z
N MET A 1 -7.20 -3.91 1.48
CA MET A 1 -5.78 -4.28 1.66
C MET A 1 -5.30 -5.00 0.42
N TRP A 2 -4.05 -4.79 0.05
CA TRP A 2 -3.47 -5.29 -1.18
C TRP A 2 -2.06 -5.84 -0.93
N SER A 3 -1.83 -7.14 -1.12
CA SER A 3 -0.47 -7.69 -1.10
C SER A 3 0.28 -7.26 -2.36
N LEU A 4 1.55 -6.89 -2.21
CA LEU A 4 2.40 -6.46 -3.31
C LEU A 4 3.34 -7.59 -3.73
N GLY A 5 3.30 -7.98 -5.00
CA GLY A 5 4.17 -9.05 -5.53
C GLY A 5 3.63 -9.65 -6.82
N GLU A 6 4.45 -10.46 -7.50
CA GLU A 6 4.02 -11.17 -8.72
C GLU A 6 2.84 -12.12 -8.45
N THR A 7 2.82 -12.73 -7.27
CA THR A 7 1.77 -13.62 -6.77
C THR A 7 1.05 -13.02 -5.56
N ALA A 8 -0.18 -13.47 -5.32
CA ALA A 8 -0.93 -13.08 -4.14
C ALA A 8 -0.29 -13.69 -2.88
N SER A 9 -0.02 -12.86 -1.88
CA SER A 9 0.55 -13.30 -0.61
C SER A 9 -0.12 -12.56 0.54
N CYS A 10 -1.31 -13.04 0.92
CA CYS A 10 -2.11 -12.41 1.96
C CYS A 10 -1.73 -12.86 3.37
N GLU A 11 -0.91 -13.89 3.53
CA GLU A 11 -0.50 -14.36 4.87
C GLU A 11 0.81 -13.76 5.36
N SER A 12 1.66 -13.30 4.44
CA SER A 12 2.98 -12.73 4.74
C SER A 12 3.45 -11.84 3.58
N GLY A 13 4.36 -10.91 3.84
CA GLY A 13 4.93 -10.07 2.79
C GLY A 13 4.49 -8.60 2.85
N PRO A 14 4.99 -7.77 1.91
CA PRO A 14 4.63 -6.37 1.84
C PRO A 14 3.19 -6.21 1.37
N ALA A 15 2.44 -5.33 2.02
CA ALA A 15 1.08 -4.99 1.63
C ALA A 15 0.82 -3.49 1.79
N TRP A 16 -0.12 -2.99 0.99
CA TRP A 16 -0.64 -1.64 1.10
C TRP A 16 -2.07 -1.67 1.62
N VAL A 17 -2.33 -0.89 2.67
CA VAL A 17 -3.66 -0.67 3.22
C VAL A 17 -4.10 0.72 2.80
N PHE A 18 -5.08 0.81 1.91
CA PHE A 18 -5.71 2.06 1.51
C PHE A 18 -6.94 2.33 2.38
N PHE A 19 -6.94 3.46 3.07
CA PHE A 19 -8.05 3.93 3.90
C PHE A 19 -8.96 4.87 3.10
N ALA A 20 -10.24 4.90 3.44
CA ALA A 20 -11.26 5.69 2.74
C ALA A 20 -11.10 7.21 2.94
N ASP A 21 -10.36 7.64 3.95
CA ASP A 21 -10.05 9.03 4.26
C ASP A 21 -8.85 9.59 3.45
N GLY A 22 -8.33 8.81 2.50
CA GLY A 22 -7.22 9.22 1.64
C GLY A 22 -5.84 8.98 2.26
N TYR A 23 -5.73 8.25 3.36
CA TYR A 23 -4.45 7.74 3.86
C TYR A 23 -4.18 6.32 3.38
N TYR A 24 -2.90 5.96 3.30
CA TYR A 24 -2.46 4.59 3.06
C TYR A 24 -1.27 4.25 3.95
N ALA A 25 -1.18 2.99 4.35
CA ALA A 25 -0.02 2.44 5.05
C ALA A 25 0.65 1.34 4.21
N GLU A 26 1.98 1.34 4.19
CA GLU A 26 2.75 0.16 3.79
C GLU A 26 3.02 -0.64 5.05
N VAL A 27 2.68 -1.93 5.02
CA VAL A 27 2.81 -2.83 6.17
C VAL A 27 3.51 -4.10 5.75
N GLN A 28 4.08 -4.79 6.74
CA GLN A 28 4.55 -6.16 6.58
C GLN A 28 3.55 -7.11 7.25
N LEU A 29 2.95 -8.02 6.48
CA LEU A 29 2.06 -9.05 6.99
C LEU A 29 2.86 -10.17 7.69
N PRO A 30 2.28 -10.83 8.71
CA PRO A 30 0.91 -10.63 9.21
C PRO A 30 0.77 -9.56 10.30
N ASP A 31 1.87 -9.21 10.98
CA ASP A 31 1.86 -8.39 12.19
C ASP A 31 1.47 -6.93 11.95
N GLY A 32 1.54 -6.47 10.69
CA GLY A 32 0.92 -5.23 10.27
C GLY A 32 1.66 -3.97 10.68
N ALA A 33 2.87 -4.10 11.23
CA ALA A 33 3.69 -2.96 11.62
C ALA A 33 3.89 -2.04 10.39
N PRO A 34 3.48 -0.77 10.46
CA PRO A 34 3.64 0.14 9.35
C PRO A 34 5.13 0.41 9.11
N ALA A 35 5.51 0.47 7.84
CA ALA A 35 6.82 0.90 7.36
C ALA A 35 6.75 2.29 6.70
N ALA A 36 5.56 2.69 6.25
CA ALA A 36 5.24 4.01 5.73
C ALA A 36 3.75 4.32 5.99
N LEU A 37 3.41 5.60 6.16
CA LEU A 37 2.01 6.07 6.29
C LEU A 37 1.89 7.42 5.60
N ARG A 38 1.07 7.55 4.55
CA ARG A 38 0.98 8.77 3.74
C ARG A 38 -0.36 8.91 3.03
N ILE A 39 -0.52 9.99 2.27
CA ILE A 39 -1.75 10.25 1.51
C ILE A 39 -1.72 9.59 0.14
N TRP A 40 -2.89 9.12 -0.31
CA TRP A 40 -3.16 8.61 -1.64
C TRP A 40 -4.49 9.15 -2.17
N ARG A 41 -4.68 9.07 -3.48
CA ARG A 41 -5.97 9.27 -4.15
C ARG A 41 -6.03 8.40 -5.40
N ASP A 42 -7.24 7.91 -5.71
CA ASP A 42 -7.54 7.27 -6.98
C ASP A 42 -7.84 8.37 -8.01
N GLU A 43 -7.14 8.38 -9.14
CA GLU A 43 -7.36 9.31 -10.26
C GLU A 43 -8.04 8.63 -11.46
N GLY A 44 -8.45 7.37 -11.32
CA GLY A 44 -9.02 6.55 -12.39
C GLY A 44 -7.96 5.76 -13.12
N ASP A 45 -7.10 6.44 -13.89
CA ASP A 45 -6.01 5.83 -14.67
C ASP A 45 -4.67 5.74 -13.90
N ALA A 46 -4.59 6.37 -12.73
CA ALA A 46 -3.43 6.32 -11.86
C ALA A 46 -3.82 6.31 -10.37
N ILE A 47 -2.90 5.84 -9.54
CA ILE A 47 -2.90 6.07 -8.09
C ILE A 47 -1.87 7.14 -7.80
N ALA A 48 -2.32 8.32 -7.40
CA ALA A 48 -1.45 9.38 -6.91
C ALA A 48 -1.18 9.18 -5.42
N TYR A 49 0.09 9.28 -5.01
CA TYR A 49 0.50 9.03 -3.63
C TYR A 49 1.73 9.83 -3.25
N THR A 50 1.87 10.13 -1.97
CA THR A 50 3.15 10.61 -1.40
C THR A 50 3.85 9.46 -0.70
N HIS A 51 5.19 9.43 -0.67
CA HIS A 51 5.91 8.28 -0.14
C HIS A 51 7.05 8.68 0.79
N ALA A 52 7.10 8.03 1.94
CA ALA A 52 8.01 8.31 3.04
C ALA A 52 8.10 7.11 3.98
N HIS A 53 9.29 6.54 4.13
CA HIS A 53 9.52 5.48 5.10
C HIS A 53 9.72 6.03 6.51
N MET A 54 9.35 5.24 7.51
CA MET A 54 9.71 5.51 8.90
C MET A 54 11.16 5.09 9.21
N PRO A 55 11.86 5.79 10.12
CA PRO A 55 11.46 7.05 10.74
C PRO A 55 11.45 8.18 9.69
N PHE A 56 10.46 9.09 9.79
CA PHE A 56 10.25 10.18 8.82
C PHE A 56 11.32 11.28 8.89
N ALA A 57 12.59 10.92 8.91
CA ALA A 57 13.72 11.85 8.90
C ALA A 57 13.75 12.64 7.58
N GLY A 58 13.96 13.95 7.66
CA GLY A 58 14.11 14.82 6.48
C GLY A 58 12.81 15.21 5.78
N HIS A 59 11.63 14.98 6.39
CA HIS A 59 10.33 15.40 5.85
C HIS A 59 9.96 16.86 6.18
N GLU A 60 10.95 17.75 6.24
CA GLU A 60 10.77 19.19 6.50
C GLU A 60 10.25 19.95 5.26
N ARG A 61 10.15 19.26 4.12
CA ARG A 61 9.71 19.81 2.84
C ARG A 61 8.44 19.12 2.35
N PRO A 62 7.59 19.82 1.58
CA PRO A 62 6.44 19.21 0.93
C PRO A 62 6.86 17.97 0.14
N MET A 63 6.17 16.87 0.38
CA MET A 63 6.45 15.62 -0.32
C MET A 63 5.97 15.72 -1.76
N ARG A 64 6.79 15.20 -2.68
CA ARG A 64 6.40 15.09 -4.07
C ARG A 64 5.33 14.03 -4.22
N VAL A 65 4.27 14.37 -4.93
CA VAL A 65 3.29 13.40 -5.41
C VAL A 65 3.96 12.54 -6.48
N ARG A 66 3.78 11.23 -6.37
CA ARG A 66 4.18 10.21 -7.34
C ARG A 66 2.91 9.56 -7.89
N HIS A 67 3.02 8.95 -9.05
CA HIS A 67 1.94 8.22 -9.68
C HIS A 67 2.35 6.76 -9.93
N LEU A 68 1.40 5.86 -9.67
CA LEU A 68 1.39 4.51 -10.22
C LEU A 68 0.35 4.51 -11.34
N THR A 69 0.78 4.50 -12.59
CA THR A 69 -0.12 4.37 -13.74
C THR A 69 -0.71 2.97 -13.75
N ILE A 70 -2.01 2.86 -13.96
CA ILE A 70 -2.73 1.60 -13.93
C ILE A 70 -2.77 1.02 -15.34
N GLU A 71 -2.25 -0.18 -15.49
CA GLU A 71 -2.24 -0.93 -16.76
C GLU A 71 -3.41 -1.92 -16.80
N GLU A 72 -3.75 -2.54 -15.66
CA GLU A 72 -4.89 -3.43 -15.52
C GLU A 72 -5.58 -3.19 -14.18
N ARG A 73 -6.92 -3.19 -14.18
CA ARG A 73 -7.74 -3.02 -12.98
C ARG A 73 -8.88 -4.04 -12.95
N SER A 74 -8.96 -4.81 -11.87
CA SER A 74 -10.10 -5.65 -11.51
C SER A 74 -10.42 -5.54 -10.03
N SER A 75 -11.49 -6.21 -9.57
CA SER A 75 -11.83 -6.22 -8.15
C SER A 75 -10.77 -6.88 -7.28
N GLU A 76 -9.98 -7.81 -7.84
CA GLU A 76 -9.01 -8.64 -7.12
C GLU A 76 -7.54 -8.33 -7.47
N ARG A 77 -7.27 -7.58 -8.53
CA ARG A 77 -5.90 -7.34 -9.02
C ARG A 77 -5.75 -5.94 -9.59
N LEU A 78 -4.63 -5.30 -9.28
CA LEU A 78 -4.17 -4.08 -9.95
C LEU A 78 -2.76 -4.32 -10.48
N VAL A 79 -2.55 -4.11 -11.78
CA VAL A 79 -1.22 -4.04 -12.37
C VAL A 79 -0.92 -2.58 -12.63
N THR A 80 0.17 -2.09 -12.05
CA THR A 80 0.55 -0.69 -12.16
C THR A 80 2.01 -0.54 -12.53
N ARG A 81 2.39 0.64 -13.02
CA ARG A 81 3.77 1.02 -13.32
C ARG A 81 4.11 2.32 -12.62
N ASN A 82 5.25 2.34 -11.91
CA ASN A 82 5.69 3.56 -11.24
C ASN A 82 6.42 4.53 -12.20
N TYR A 83 6.76 5.72 -11.69
CA TYR A 83 7.50 6.74 -12.45
C TYR A 83 8.88 6.30 -12.99
N ARG A 84 9.42 5.15 -12.57
CA ARG A 84 10.66 4.55 -13.09
C ARG A 84 10.40 3.44 -14.12
N GLY A 85 9.15 3.23 -14.53
CA GLY A 85 8.78 2.17 -15.45
C GLY A 85 8.69 0.77 -14.81
N VAL A 86 8.80 0.66 -13.47
CA VAL A 86 8.81 -0.64 -12.78
C VAL A 86 7.38 -1.07 -12.44
N ALA A 87 7.05 -2.32 -12.78
CA ALA A 87 5.76 -2.91 -12.45
C ALA A 87 5.58 -3.06 -10.92
N ARG A 88 4.35 -2.82 -10.47
CA ARG A 88 3.87 -3.01 -9.10
C ARG A 88 2.51 -3.69 -9.21
N ILE A 89 2.48 -4.97 -8.87
CA ILE A 89 1.30 -5.83 -8.97
C ILE A 89 0.72 -5.98 -7.58
N PHE A 90 -0.54 -5.60 -7.44
CA PHE A 90 -1.31 -5.67 -6.21
C PHE A 90 -2.36 -6.76 -6.34
N HIS A 91 -2.51 -7.57 -5.31
CA HIS A 91 -3.57 -8.57 -5.20
C HIS A 91 -4.41 -8.26 -3.98
N ARG A 92 -5.73 -8.24 -4.14
CA ARG A 92 -6.64 -7.93 -3.04
C ARG A 92 -6.56 -9.02 -2.00
N CYS A 93 -6.46 -8.61 -0.74
CA CYS A 93 -6.48 -9.51 0.40
C CYS A 93 -7.73 -9.28 1.25
N PRO A 94 -8.28 -10.35 1.86
CA PRO A 94 -9.38 -10.23 2.79
C PRO A 94 -8.99 -9.37 4.00
N ALA A 95 -9.94 -8.67 4.61
CA ALA A 95 -9.67 -7.78 5.73
C ALA A 95 -8.98 -8.50 6.91
N THR A 96 -9.21 -9.81 7.07
CA THR A 96 -8.65 -10.67 8.11
C THR A 96 -7.17 -11.00 7.95
N SER A 97 -6.52 -10.61 6.85
CA SER A 97 -5.10 -10.96 6.67
C SER A 97 -4.13 -10.04 7.43
N LEU A 98 -4.59 -8.86 7.84
CA LEU A 98 -3.88 -8.05 8.84
C LEU A 98 -4.26 -8.59 10.23
N LYS A 99 -3.28 -9.11 10.97
CA LYS A 99 -3.53 -9.66 12.30
C LYS A 99 -3.17 -8.63 13.37
N ALA A 100 -3.95 -8.61 14.44
CA ALA A 100 -3.58 -7.85 15.62
C ALA A 100 -2.22 -8.37 16.15
N PRO A 101 -1.33 -7.49 16.62
CA PRO A 101 -0.12 -7.90 17.33
C PRO A 101 -0.45 -8.86 18.47
N LYS A 102 0.39 -9.87 18.70
CA LYS A 102 0.20 -10.83 19.80
C LYS A 102 -0.02 -10.09 21.12
N GLY A 103 -1.15 -10.37 21.79
CA GLY A 103 -1.49 -9.78 23.10
C GLY A 103 -2.44 -8.57 23.05
N GLN A 104 -2.89 -8.15 21.87
CA GLN A 104 -3.97 -7.17 21.72
C GLN A 104 -5.17 -7.81 21.02
N SER A 105 -6.35 -7.69 21.63
CA SER A 105 -7.63 -7.99 20.96
C SER A 105 -7.77 -7.02 19.78
N GLY A 106 -8.05 -7.52 18.58
CA GLY A 106 -8.32 -6.65 17.43
C GLY A 106 -9.44 -5.67 17.75
N HIS A 107 -9.26 -4.40 17.37
CA HIS A 107 -10.25 -3.34 17.50
C HIS A 107 -11.30 -3.42 16.40
#